data_AF-A0A2Z6MKZ6-F1
#
_entry.id   AF-A0A2Z6MKZ6-F1
#
_cell.length_a   1.000
_cell.length_b   1.000
_cell.length_c   1.000
_cell.angle_alpha   90.00
_cell.angle_beta   90.00
_cell.angle_gamma   90.00
#
_symmetry.space_group_name_H-M   'P 1'
#
loop_
_entity.id
_entity.type
_entity.pdbx_description
1 polymer ?
#
loop_
_entity_poly.entity_id
_entity_poly.type
_entity_poly.pdbx_seq_one_letter_code
_entity_poly.pdbx_strand_id
1 'polypeptide(L)'
;MDQIIEKYQRSSGKRIMVEHDDHEINHHKEEMLNDMAMLRQESLRIELGIQRYLGDDMNGFKFEDLAKHEEELESSLAKVRSRQIELLQQQIQNLRIKERILEEENINLSNWEHMRVMEFHNAGVEGKKLGQQHQNAMDEFAFFEDQPTSSILQLALAQPTLQDYLKARDPDQP
;
A
#
# COMPACT_ATOMS: atom_id res chain seq x y z
N MET A 1 29.36 -32.82 -43.52
CA MET A 1 29.76 -31.40 -43.40
C MET A 1 31.22 -31.21 -43.76
N ASP A 2 32.11 -32.06 -43.27
CA ASP A 2 33.57 -31.89 -43.42
C ASP A 2 34.08 -31.93 -44.86
N GLN A 3 33.51 -32.80 -45.70
CA GLN A 3 33.87 -32.88 -47.13
C GLN A 3 33.49 -31.62 -47.93
N ILE A 4 32.48 -30.86 -47.49
CA ILE A 4 32.06 -29.60 -48.12
C ILE A 4 33.02 -28.47 -47.71
N ILE A 5 33.41 -28.46 -46.43
CA ILE A 5 34.37 -27.50 -45.87
C ILE A 5 35.74 -27.68 -46.53
N GLU A 6 36.20 -28.92 -46.70
CA GLU A 6 37.49 -29.22 -47.32
C GLU A 6 37.55 -28.75 -48.79
N LYS A 7 36.50 -28.97 -49.58
CA LYS A 7 36.42 -28.50 -50.97
C LYS A 7 36.44 -26.98 -51.07
N TYR A 8 35.75 -26.28 -50.15
CA TYR A 8 35.73 -24.82 -50.10
C TYR A 8 37.09 -24.23 -49.71
N GLN A 9 37.80 -24.85 -48.76
CA GLN A 9 39.15 -24.39 -48.36
C GLN A 9 40.18 -24.58 -49.48
N ARG A 10 40.08 -25.66 -50.26
CA ARG A 10 40.95 -25.89 -51.43
C ARG A 10 40.67 -24.93 -52.58
N SER A 11 39.41 -24.55 -52.81
CA SER A 11 39.04 -23.64 -53.90
C SER A 11 39.19 -22.15 -53.55
N SER A 12 38.97 -21.78 -52.29
CA SER A 12 39.06 -20.40 -51.80
C SER A 12 40.49 -20.00 -51.39
N GLY A 13 41.39 -20.97 -51.21
CA GLY A 13 42.80 -20.75 -50.81
C GLY A 13 42.97 -20.29 -49.36
N LYS A 14 41.88 -19.99 -48.65
CA LYS A 14 41.87 -19.69 -47.22
C LYS A 14 41.56 -20.97 -46.45
N ARG A 15 42.58 -21.56 -45.81
CA ARG A 15 42.36 -22.55 -44.76
C ARG A 15 41.68 -21.84 -43.59
N ILE A 16 40.46 -22.27 -43.24
CA ILE A 16 39.89 -21.89 -41.95
C ILE A 16 40.69 -22.70 -40.94
N MET A 17 41.71 -22.06 -40.36
CA MET A 17 42.39 -22.59 -39.19
C MET A 17 41.33 -22.57 -38.08
N VAL A 18 40.72 -23.72 -37.82
CA VAL A 18 40.03 -23.96 -36.54
C VAL A 18 41.14 -24.26 -35.52
N GLU A 19 42.06 -23.32 -35.40
CA GLU A 19 42.89 -23.17 -34.22
C GLU A 19 42.03 -22.27 -33.33
N HIS A 20 41.02 -22.85 -32.69
CA HIS A 20 40.69 -22.32 -31.37
C HIS A 20 41.92 -22.68 -30.56
N ASP A 21 42.65 -21.67 -30.07
CA ASP A 21 43.83 -21.90 -29.24
C ASP A 21 43.38 -22.74 -28.04
N ASP A 22 43.61 -24.05 -28.08
CA ASP A 22 43.33 -24.97 -26.96
C ASP A 22 44.02 -24.45 -25.69
N HIS A 23 45.11 -23.71 -25.84
CA HIS A 23 45.77 -22.97 -24.78
C HIS A 23 44.89 -21.87 -24.16
N GLU A 24 44.21 -21.04 -24.96
CA GLU A 24 43.33 -19.96 -24.48
C GLU A 24 42.10 -20.53 -23.76
N ILE A 25 41.48 -21.59 -24.31
CA ILE A 25 40.37 -22.29 -23.65
C ILE A 25 40.81 -22.94 -22.33
N ASN A 26 42.01 -23.55 -22.29
CA ASN A 26 42.54 -24.13 -21.07
C ASN A 26 42.91 -23.07 -20.02
N HIS A 27 43.48 -21.94 -20.43
CA HIS A 27 43.79 -20.81 -19.54
C HIS A 27 42.51 -20.22 -18.93
N HIS A 28 41.47 -19.96 -19.74
CA HIS A 28 40.19 -19.48 -19.23
C HIS A 28 39.51 -20.47 -18.29
N LYS A 29 39.63 -21.77 -18.58
CA LYS A 29 39.12 -22.83 -17.69
C LYS A 29 39.88 -22.86 -16.36
N GLU A 30 41.20 -22.68 -16.39
CA GLU A 30 42.03 -22.61 -15.18
C GLU A 30 41.72 -21.37 -14.33
N GLU A 31 41.57 -20.20 -14.96
CA GLU A 31 41.13 -18.96 -14.30
C GLU A 31 39.76 -19.15 -13.64
N MET A 32 38.79 -19.71 -14.37
CA MET A 32 37.45 -19.98 -13.83
C MET A 32 37.48 -20.97 -12.65
N LEU A 33 38.34 -21.98 -12.70
CA LEU A 33 38.52 -22.93 -11.59
C LEU A 33 39.15 -22.26 -10.36
N ASN A 34 40.13 -21.39 -10.58
CA ASN A 34 40.73 -20.60 -9.52
C ASN A 34 39.73 -19.64 -8.87
N ASP A 35 38.94 -18.92 -9.68
CA ASP A 35 37.88 -18.03 -9.20
C ASP A 35 36.83 -18.79 -8.39
N MET A 36 36.41 -19.96 -8.88
CA MET A 36 35.50 -20.84 -8.13
C MET A 36 36.11 -21.32 -6.81
N ALA A 37 37.42 -21.60 -6.77
CA ALA A 37 38.11 -21.99 -5.55
C ALA A 37 38.17 -20.82 -4.55
N MET A 38 38.48 -19.61 -5.02
CA MET A 38 38.48 -18.40 -4.21
C MET A 38 37.09 -18.10 -3.65
N LEU A 39 36.04 -18.19 -4.46
CA LEU A 39 34.67 -17.99 -4.01
C LEU A 39 34.24 -19.03 -2.97
N ARG A 40 34.63 -20.30 -3.14
CA ARG A 40 34.37 -21.34 -2.13
C ARG A 40 35.07 -21.04 -0.81
N GLN A 41 36.34 -20.64 -0.88
CA GLN A 41 37.10 -20.27 0.31
C GLN A 41 36.48 -19.07 1.03
N GLU A 42 36.03 -18.06 0.27
CA GLU A 42 35.34 -16.90 0.82
C GLU A 42 34.00 -17.28 1.45
N SER A 43 33.22 -18.15 0.82
CA SER A 43 31.97 -18.68 1.38
C SER A 43 32.20 -19.36 2.73
N LEU A 44 33.21 -20.24 2.80
CA LEU A 44 33.56 -20.92 4.05
C LEU A 44 34.03 -19.94 5.12
N ARG A 45 34.82 -18.92 4.74
CA ARG A 45 35.25 -17.87 5.67
C ARG A 45 34.05 -17.11 6.25
N ILE A 46 33.08 -16.76 5.42
CA ILE A 46 31.86 -16.05 5.84
C ILE A 46 31.01 -16.94 6.75
N GLU A 47 30.80 -18.20 6.40
CA GLU A 47 30.05 -19.16 7.22
C GLU A 47 30.67 -19.34 8.61
N LEU A 48 31.99 -19.51 8.68
CA LEU A 48 32.72 -19.55 9.95
C LEU A 48 32.60 -18.22 10.71
N GLY A 49 32.60 -17.09 10.01
CA GLY A 49 32.35 -15.78 10.60
C GLY A 49 30.97 -15.70 11.25
N ILE A 50 29.93 -16.17 10.55
CA ILE A 50 28.56 -16.22 11.07
C ILE A 50 28.47 -17.11 12.31
N GLN A 51 29.08 -18.29 12.29
CA GLN A 51 29.13 -19.19 13.45
C GLN A 51 29.77 -18.52 14.67
N ARG A 52 30.88 -17.79 14.47
CA ARG A 52 31.52 -17.01 15.55
C ARG A 52 30.61 -15.94 16.11
N TYR A 53 29.85 -15.23 15.28
CA TYR A 53 28.85 -14.26 15.74
C TYR A 53 27.66 -14.92 16.47
N LEU A 54 27.33 -16.17 16.14
CA LEU A 54 26.34 -16.98 16.84
C LEU A 54 26.85 -17.58 18.16
N GLY A 55 28.17 -17.58 18.38
CA GLY A 55 28.82 -18.21 19.53
C GLY A 55 29.09 -19.71 19.34
N ASP A 56 29.00 -20.21 18.11
CA ASP A 56 29.33 -21.59 17.76
C ASP A 56 30.86 -21.74 17.55
N ASP A 57 31.42 -22.84 18.06
CA ASP A 57 32.85 -23.22 17.96
C ASP A 57 33.86 -22.12 18.35
N MET A 58 33.84 -21.74 19.63
CA MET A 58 34.79 -20.76 20.20
C MET A 58 36.14 -21.40 20.61
N ASN A 59 36.34 -22.69 20.33
CA ASN A 59 37.54 -23.43 20.69
C ASN A 59 38.72 -22.96 19.83
N GLY A 60 39.57 -22.10 20.39
CA GLY A 60 40.76 -21.57 19.71
C GLY A 60 40.90 -20.06 19.76
N PHE A 61 39.91 -19.33 20.28
CA PHE A 61 40.04 -17.91 20.55
C PHE A 61 40.97 -17.66 21.75
N LYS A 62 41.89 -16.72 21.59
CA LYS A 62 42.55 -16.11 22.75
C LYS A 62 41.52 -15.24 23.47
N PHE A 63 41.68 -15.11 24.79
CA PHE A 63 40.78 -14.30 25.62
C PHE A 63 40.65 -12.85 25.12
N GLU A 64 41.77 -12.26 24.67
CA GLU A 64 41.81 -10.90 24.11
C GLU A 64 40.97 -10.75 22.83
N ASP A 65 41.01 -11.76 21.96
CA ASP A 65 40.25 -11.75 20.70
C ASP A 65 38.76 -12.00 20.96
N LEU A 66 38.44 -12.81 21.98
CA LEU A 66 37.07 -13.04 22.44
C LEU A 66 36.45 -11.75 23.02
N ALA A 67 37.19 -11.02 23.84
CA ALA A 67 36.71 -9.77 24.44
C ALA A 67 36.41 -8.69 23.37
N LYS A 68 37.25 -8.58 22.34
CA LYS A 68 36.99 -7.67 21.21
C LYS A 68 35.73 -8.08 20.45
N HIS A 69 35.56 -9.37 20.21
CA HIS A 69 34.37 -9.89 19.52
C HIS A 69 33.08 -9.64 20.32
N GLU A 70 33.14 -9.77 21.65
CA GLU A 70 32.03 -9.42 22.54
C GLU A 70 31.71 -7.92 22.48
N GLU A 71 32.72 -7.04 22.52
CA GLU A 71 32.54 -5.59 22.39
C GLU A 71 31.90 -5.20 21.04
N GLU A 72 32.34 -5.83 19.94
CA GLU A 72 31.77 -5.62 18.61
C GLU A 72 30.30 -6.08 18.53
N LEU A 73 29.97 -7.22 19.14
CA LEU A 73 28.60 -7.72 19.25
C LEU A 73 27.73 -6.78 20.10
N GLU A 74 28.22 -6.33 21.24
CA GLU A 74 27.49 -5.40 22.09
C GLU A 74 27.22 -4.06 21.38
N SER A 75 28.24 -3.51 20.72
CA SER A 75 28.14 -2.27 19.95
C SER A 75 27.14 -2.39 18.79
N SER A 76 27.21 -3.49 18.03
CA SER A 76 26.28 -3.73 16.91
C SER A 76 24.84 -3.95 17.41
N LEU A 77 24.65 -4.71 18.48
CA LEU A 77 23.34 -4.92 19.10
C LEU A 77 22.74 -3.63 19.66
N ALA A 78 23.56 -2.78 20.29
CA ALA A 78 23.14 -1.47 20.77
C ALA A 78 22.63 -0.58 19.62
N LYS A 79 23.31 -0.59 18.47
CA LYS A 79 22.86 0.14 17.26
C LYS A 79 21.51 -0.39 16.75
N VAL A 80 21.34 -1.71 16.67
CA VAL A 80 20.08 -2.33 16.23
C VAL A 80 18.94 -1.96 17.17
N ARG A 81 19.16 -2.07 18.49
CA ARG A 81 18.16 -1.68 19.50
C ARG A 81 17.81 -0.20 19.42
N SER A 82 18.80 0.68 19.29
CA SER A 82 18.58 2.11 19.13
C SER A 82 17.70 2.41 17.92
N ARG A 83 17.98 1.76 16.78
CA ARG A 83 17.18 1.91 15.56
C ARG A 83 15.76 1.38 15.73
N GLN A 84 15.60 0.24 16.39
CA GLN A 84 14.28 -0.33 16.68
C GLN A 84 13.44 0.61 17.55
N ILE A 85 14.04 1.19 18.59
CA ILE A 85 13.37 2.16 19.46
C ILE A 85 12.96 3.41 18.68
N GLU A 86 13.86 3.95 17.85
CA GLU A 86 13.56 5.11 17.01
C GLU A 86 12.37 4.86 16.08
N LEU A 87 12.35 3.70 15.41
CA LEU A 87 11.25 3.30 14.53
C LEU A 87 9.91 3.14 15.28
N LEU A 88 9.94 2.54 16.47
CA LEU A 88 8.75 2.41 17.33
C LEU A 88 8.23 3.78 17.76
N GLN A 89 9.12 4.70 18.12
CA GLN A 89 8.75 6.07 18.46
C GLN A 89 8.10 6.78 17.27
N GLN A 90 8.66 6.64 16.07
CA GLN A 90 8.08 7.19 14.84
C GLN A 90 6.67 6.63 14.59
N GLN A 91 6.46 5.33 14.76
CA GLN A 91 5.14 4.71 14.61
C GLN A 91 4.13 5.26 15.63
N ILE A 92 4.52 5.41 16.89
CA ILE A 92 3.67 6.01 17.94
C ILE A 92 3.30 7.45 17.57
N GLN A 93 4.25 8.26 17.09
CA GLN A 93 3.96 9.63 16.68
C GLN A 93 3.01 9.69 15.49
N ASN A 94 3.22 8.83 14.48
CA ASN A 94 2.34 8.76 13.31
C ASN A 94 0.90 8.39 13.72
N LEU A 95 0.75 7.44 14.64
CA LEU A 95 -0.56 7.05 15.16
C LEU A 95 -1.23 8.20 15.93
N ARG A 96 -0.50 8.91 16.78
CA ARG A 96 -1.03 10.09 17.51
C ARG A 96 -1.47 11.22 16.58
N ILE A 97 -0.72 11.45 15.49
CA ILE A 97 -1.10 12.45 14.48
C ILE A 97 -2.38 12.00 13.78
N LYS A 98 -2.47 10.73 13.39
CA LYS A 98 -3.67 10.18 12.75
C LYS A 98 -4.89 10.24 13.67
N GLU A 99 -4.73 9.89 14.95
CA GLU A 99 -5.78 9.99 15.97
C GLU A 99 -6.32 11.42 16.05
N ARG A 100 -5.45 12.43 16.17
CA ARG A 100 -5.86 13.83 16.20
C ARG A 100 -6.62 14.26 14.95
N ILE A 101 -6.14 13.89 13.76
CA ILE A 101 -6.83 14.21 12.50
C ILE A 101 -8.23 13.61 12.48
N LEU A 102 -8.37 12.35 12.89
CA LEU A 102 -9.67 11.67 12.93
C LEU A 102 -10.60 12.29 13.99
N GLU A 103 -10.08 12.70 15.14
CA GLU A 103 -10.85 13.42 16.15
C GLU A 103 -11.36 14.76 15.62
N GLU A 104 -10.50 15.53 14.95
CA GLU A 104 -10.87 16.80 14.32
C GLU A 104 -11.93 16.61 13.23
N GLU A 105 -11.77 15.60 12.36
CA GLU A 105 -12.77 15.25 11.34
C GLU A 105 -14.09 14.82 11.97
N ASN A 106 -14.06 14.02 13.03
CA ASN A 106 -15.26 13.56 13.74
C ASN A 106 -16.01 14.73 14.39
N ILE A 107 -15.30 15.65 15.06
CA ILE A 107 -15.89 16.87 15.62
C ILE A 107 -16.53 17.72 14.50
N ASN A 108 -15.82 17.89 13.39
CA ASN A 108 -16.34 18.63 12.25
C ASN A 108 -17.64 18.00 11.72
N LEU A 109 -17.64 16.68 11.46
CA LEU A 109 -18.82 15.95 11.01
C LEU A 109 -19.99 16.08 11.99
N SER A 110 -19.74 15.93 13.29
CA SER A 110 -20.77 16.11 14.32
C SER A 110 -21.37 17.52 14.30
N ASN A 111 -20.55 18.55 14.05
CA ASN A 111 -21.04 19.92 13.93
C ASN A 111 -21.89 20.12 12.68
N TRP A 112 -21.47 19.55 11.54
CA TRP A 112 -22.25 19.56 10.29
C TRP A 112 -23.60 18.85 10.45
N GLU A 113 -23.64 17.71 11.13
CA GLU A 113 -24.89 17.02 11.43
C GLU A 113 -25.80 17.88 12.31
N HIS A 114 -25.25 18.50 13.37
CA HIS A 114 -26.03 19.35 14.26
C HIS A 114 -26.62 20.56 13.52
N MET A 115 -25.82 21.21 12.67
CA MET A 115 -26.27 22.32 11.82
C MET A 115 -27.39 21.89 10.88
N ARG A 116 -27.24 20.75 10.20
CA ARG A 116 -28.26 20.20 9.32
C ARG A 116 -29.56 19.87 10.07
N VAL A 117 -29.48 19.28 11.27
CA VAL A 117 -30.66 19.00 12.12
C VAL A 117 -31.37 20.27 12.52
N MET A 118 -30.63 21.34 12.87
CA MET A 118 -31.22 22.65 13.16
C MET A 118 -31.89 23.27 11.92
N GLU A 119 -31.28 23.18 10.74
CA GLU A 119 -31.89 23.65 9.49
C GLU A 119 -33.20 22.93 9.20
N PHE A 120 -33.25 21.60 9.33
CA PHE A 120 -34.48 20.83 9.18
C PHE A 120 -35.54 21.18 10.23
N HIS A 121 -35.15 21.36 11.49
CA HIS A 121 -36.08 21.81 12.53
C HIS A 121 -36.62 23.21 12.22
N ASN A 122 -35.78 24.15 11.79
CA ASN A 122 -36.18 25.51 11.48
C ASN A 122 -37.11 25.55 10.24
N ALA A 123 -36.80 24.80 9.18
CA ALA A 123 -37.67 24.66 8.01
C ALA A 123 -39.02 24.00 8.36
N GLY A 124 -39.02 23.01 9.27
CA GLY A 124 -40.26 22.41 9.78
C GLY A 124 -41.09 23.36 10.67
N VAL A 125 -40.44 24.27 11.40
CA VAL A 125 -41.10 25.31 12.20
C VAL A 125 -41.63 26.43 11.30
N GLU A 126 -40.90 26.87 10.29
CA GLU A 126 -41.39 27.86 9.31
C GLU A 126 -42.53 27.31 8.47
N GLY A 127 -42.49 26.05 8.04
CA GLY A 127 -43.61 25.39 7.36
C GLY A 127 -44.87 25.33 8.23
N LYS A 128 -44.73 25.12 9.55
CA LYS A 128 -45.85 25.19 10.51
C LYS A 128 -46.34 26.63 10.73
N LYS A 129 -45.44 27.63 10.70
CA LYS A 129 -45.79 29.06 10.81
C LYS A 129 -46.53 29.57 9.57
N LEU A 130 -46.10 29.18 8.38
CA LEU A 130 -46.79 29.45 7.11
C LEU A 130 -48.14 28.71 7.05
N GLY A 131 -48.20 27.46 7.51
CA GLY A 131 -49.46 26.71 7.62
C GLY A 131 -50.46 27.33 8.61
N GLN A 132 -49.98 27.83 9.76
CA GLN A 132 -50.80 28.55 10.73
C GLN A 132 -51.23 29.93 10.23
N GLN A 133 -50.37 30.68 9.52
CA GLN A 133 -50.78 31.92 8.86
C GLN A 133 -51.80 31.68 7.76
N HIS A 134 -51.65 30.60 6.98
CA HIS A 134 -52.62 30.22 5.95
C HIS A 134 -53.94 29.77 6.57
N GLN A 135 -53.93 29.01 7.67
CA GLN A 135 -55.16 28.68 8.42
C GLN A 135 -55.81 29.92 9.04
N ASN A 136 -55.03 30.80 9.68
CA ASN A 136 -55.56 32.04 10.27
C ASN A 136 -56.09 33.02 9.21
N ALA A 137 -55.48 33.11 8.03
CA ALA A 137 -55.99 33.90 6.91
C ALA A 137 -57.24 33.26 6.31
N MET A 138 -57.29 31.92 6.18
CA MET A 138 -58.49 31.21 5.72
C MET A 138 -59.67 31.37 6.70
N ASP A 139 -59.42 31.40 8.02
CA ASP A 139 -60.42 31.71 9.04
C ASP A 139 -60.86 33.20 9.00
N GLU A 140 -59.97 34.12 8.62
CA GLU A 140 -60.31 35.55 8.42
C GLU A 140 -61.18 35.77 7.17
N PHE A 141 -61.08 34.89 6.17
CA PHE A 141 -61.89 34.92 4.93
C PHE A 141 -63.12 33.98 4.95
N ALA A 142 -63.34 33.20 6.01
CA ALA A 142 -64.47 32.28 6.16
C ALA A 142 -65.83 32.96 6.46
N PHE A 143 -66.06 34.19 5.96
CA PHE A 143 -67.34 34.92 6.13
C PHE A 143 -68.18 35.03 4.85
N PHE A 144 -67.81 34.35 3.76
CA PHE A 144 -68.69 34.23 2.59
C PHE A 144 -68.82 32.77 2.17
N GLU A 145 -69.72 32.09 2.88
CA GLU A 145 -70.29 30.81 2.48
C GLU A 145 -71.15 31.06 1.23
N ASP A 146 -70.67 30.61 0.06
CA ASP A 146 -71.45 30.03 -1.05
C ASP A 146 -70.69 30.15 -2.38
N GLN A 147 -69.90 29.13 -2.75
CA GLN A 147 -69.81 28.58 -4.13
C GLN A 147 -69.04 27.25 -4.15
N PRO A 148 -69.43 26.26 -4.99
CA PRO A 148 -68.79 24.96 -5.05
C PRO A 148 -67.66 24.96 -6.10
N THR A 149 -66.40 24.96 -5.68
CA THR A 149 -65.25 24.69 -6.56
C THR A 149 -64.81 23.23 -6.43
N SER A 150 -65.76 22.33 -6.67
CA SER A 150 -65.41 21.07 -7.34
C SER A 150 -64.86 21.46 -8.70
N SER A 151 -63.65 21.00 -9.04
CA SER A 151 -62.89 21.34 -10.24
C SER A 151 -62.00 22.57 -10.07
N ILE A 152 -60.75 22.35 -9.66
CA ILE A 152 -59.55 22.80 -10.36
C ILE A 152 -58.38 22.05 -9.69
N LEU A 153 -58.02 20.93 -10.34
CA LEU A 153 -56.68 20.32 -10.37
C LEU A 153 -56.29 19.35 -9.25
N GLN A 154 -56.99 18.21 -9.24
CA GLN A 154 -56.28 16.93 -9.20
C GLN A 154 -55.38 16.82 -10.43
N LEU A 155 -54.07 16.95 -10.23
CA LEU A 155 -53.07 16.48 -11.20
C LEU A 155 -52.03 15.66 -10.45
N ALA A 156 -52.01 14.38 -10.82
CA ALA A 156 -51.06 13.37 -10.40
C ALA A 156 -49.61 13.81 -10.65
N LEU A 157 -48.68 13.26 -9.87
CA LEU A 157 -47.57 12.48 -10.40
C LEU A 157 -46.93 11.70 -9.25
N ALA A 158 -46.90 10.38 -9.44
CA ALA A 158 -46.35 9.39 -8.53
C ALA A 158 -44.92 9.75 -8.10
N GLN A 159 -44.66 9.78 -6.79
CA GLN A 159 -43.30 9.71 -6.28
C GLN A 159 -42.88 8.24 -6.19
N PRO A 160 -41.77 7.82 -6.85
CA PRO A 160 -41.21 6.51 -6.61
C PRO A 160 -40.67 6.47 -5.17
N THR A 161 -41.04 5.42 -4.44
CA THR A 161 -40.52 5.16 -3.10
C THR A 161 -39.03 4.83 -3.16
N LEU A 162 -38.29 5.20 -2.12
CA LEU A 162 -36.83 5.04 -1.94
C LEU A 162 -36.26 3.62 -2.19
N GLN A 163 -37.11 2.60 -2.35
CA GLN A 163 -36.70 1.23 -2.67
C GLN A 163 -36.21 1.06 -4.11
N ASP A 164 -36.66 1.89 -5.06
CA ASP A 164 -36.27 1.74 -6.48
C ASP A 164 -34.83 2.18 -6.75
N TYR A 165 -34.29 3.11 -5.95
CA TYR A 165 -32.91 3.58 -6.06
C TYR A 165 -31.88 2.58 -5.51
N LEU A 166 -32.27 1.72 -4.58
CA LEU A 166 -31.37 0.72 -3.99
C LEU A 166 -31.15 -0.48 -4.94
N LYS A 167 -32.10 -0.74 -5.84
CA LYS A 167 -32.03 -1.87 -6.78
C LYS A 167 -31.18 -1.61 -8.03
N ALA A 168 -30.84 -0.34 -8.30
CA ALA A 168 -30.08 0.06 -9.47
C ALA A 168 -28.56 0.18 -9.23
N ARG A 169 -28.06 -0.15 -8.03
CA ARG A 169 -26.65 0.04 -7.64
C ARG A 169 -25.85 -1.27 -7.48
N ASP A 170 -26.37 -2.41 -7.88
CA ASP A 170 -25.56 -3.62 -8.04
C ASP A 170 -25.12 -3.77 -9.50
N PRO A 171 -23.91 -3.34 -9.89
CA PRO A 171 -23.26 -3.86 -11.07
C PRO A 171 -22.53 -5.16 -10.68
N ASP A 172 -23.00 -6.25 -11.26
CA ASP A 172 -22.27 -7.50 -11.52
C ASP A 172 -22.00 -8.46 -10.35
N GLN A 173 -22.94 -9.40 -10.18
CA GLN A 173 -22.63 -10.83 -10.00
C GLN A 173 -23.79 -11.67 -10.56
N PRO A 174 -23.57 -12.79 -11.27
CA PRO A 174 -22.31 -13.38 -11.76
C PRO A 174 -21.97 -13.05 -13.22
#